data_AF-A0A1I1PQR0-F1
#
_entry.id   AF-A0A1I1PQR0-F1
#
_cell.length_a   1.000
_cell.length_b   1.000
_cell.length_c   1.000
_cell.angle_alpha   90.00
_cell.angle_beta   90.00
_cell.angle_gamma   90.00
#
_symmetry.space_group_name_H-M   'P 1'
#
loop_
_entity.id
_entity.type
_entity.pdbx_description
1 polymer ?
#
loop_
_entity_poly.entity_id
_entity_poly.type
_entity_poly.pdbx_seq_one_letter_code
_entity_poly.pdbx_strand_id
1 'polypeptide(L)'
;MTAPGPGPAGLRFTALGDSLTEGVGDPLPGGGWRGWAALLAESLGSPGRPVRLANLARSGARTGDTAEEQLTEARRHRPHLASVIVGGNDILRSAFDLHRSTRDLDLLIGTLAADGAVVLTACLPDPGRMLRLPAAVARPLSRRMRSVNEVVHQLSRRHDALHAHFADHPVAGDRAAWSVDRLHPSERGHRLLAREFHALLTARGLTAGPPPDDRTDQPPPTPAADLRWMATRGARWALDRSRDLLPGLVRLAAVETAHRVRGTTDRLDAAARASVRAALLATAAAPAAAPGPGPRAPSGAVPSAVPSAAPAGAGPGRARPARRTAPLPPPLRPPPLPGRTVPAVADLARCPP
;
A
#
# COMPACT_ATOMS: atom_id res chain seq x y z
N MET A 1 -18.91 -44.59 5.33
CA MET A 1 -18.40 -43.52 6.22
C MET A 1 -17.17 -42.94 5.56
N THR A 2 -17.38 -41.97 4.67
CA THR A 2 -16.32 -41.28 3.92
C THR A 2 -15.54 -40.38 4.88
N ALA A 3 -14.21 -40.48 4.86
CA ALA A 3 -13.35 -39.64 5.68
C ALA A 3 -13.62 -38.15 5.41
N PRO A 4 -13.62 -37.28 6.44
CA PRO A 4 -13.71 -35.85 6.22
C PRO A 4 -12.46 -35.40 5.44
N GLY A 5 -12.67 -34.80 4.25
CA GLY A 5 -11.59 -34.18 3.49
C GLY A 5 -10.85 -33.13 4.34
N PRO A 6 -9.61 -32.77 3.99
CA PRO A 6 -8.86 -31.77 4.73
C PRO A 6 -9.70 -30.48 4.79
N GLY A 7 -10.10 -30.09 6.00
CA GLY A 7 -10.96 -28.93 6.22
C GLY A 7 -10.38 -27.66 5.56
N PRO A 8 -11.23 -26.68 5.18
CA PRO A 8 -10.79 -25.56 4.35
C PRO A 8 -9.67 -24.79 5.04
N ALA A 9 -8.51 -24.73 4.38
CA ALA A 9 -7.34 -24.01 4.82
C ALA A 9 -7.69 -22.53 5.08
N GLY A 10 -7.09 -21.93 6.13
CA GLY A 10 -7.37 -20.55 6.53
C GLY A 10 -7.22 -19.52 5.41
N LEU A 11 -7.96 -18.41 5.51
CA LEU A 11 -7.94 -17.32 4.54
C LEU A 11 -6.53 -16.75 4.40
N ARG A 12 -6.04 -16.59 3.17
CA ARG A 12 -4.76 -15.93 2.87
C ARG A 12 -5.05 -14.58 2.23
N PHE A 13 -4.55 -13.52 2.84
CA PHE A 13 -4.71 -12.15 2.36
C PHE A 13 -3.31 -11.58 2.08
N THR A 14 -3.08 -11.09 0.86
CA THR A 14 -1.83 -10.41 0.51
C THR A 14 -2.09 -8.95 0.15
N ALA A 15 -1.48 -8.03 0.89
CA ALA A 15 -1.64 -6.60 0.67
C ALA A 15 -0.44 -6.04 -0.10
N LEU A 16 -0.69 -5.48 -1.28
CA LEU A 16 0.31 -4.81 -2.11
C LEU A 16 0.05 -3.31 -2.13
N GLY A 17 1.12 -2.53 -2.21
CA GLY A 17 1.01 -1.09 -2.34
C GLY A 17 2.19 -0.30 -1.81
N ASP A 18 1.89 0.91 -1.37
CA ASP A 18 2.86 1.86 -0.83
C ASP A 18 2.66 2.11 0.68
N SER A 19 3.08 3.28 1.17
CA SER A 19 3.00 3.66 2.57
C SER A 19 1.59 3.63 3.15
N LEU A 20 0.54 3.84 2.34
CA LEU A 20 -0.85 3.72 2.80
C LEU A 20 -1.16 2.27 3.17
N THR A 21 -0.78 1.31 2.33
CA THR A 21 -0.99 -0.12 2.60
C THR A 21 -0.01 -0.66 3.65
N GLU A 22 1.19 -0.10 3.74
CA GLU A 22 2.14 -0.40 4.83
C GLU A 22 1.56 -0.04 6.20
N GLY A 23 0.63 0.92 6.27
CA GLY A 23 -0.06 1.32 7.49
C GLY A 23 0.46 2.60 8.12
N VAL A 24 1.26 3.39 7.39
CA VAL A 24 1.80 4.66 7.88
C VAL A 24 0.67 5.53 8.43
N GLY A 25 0.86 6.03 9.66
CA GLY A 25 -0.12 6.83 10.39
C GLY A 25 -0.95 6.07 11.45
N ASP A 26 -0.76 4.75 11.60
CA ASP A 26 -1.33 3.92 12.67
C ASP A 26 -0.22 3.12 13.40
N PRO A 27 0.59 3.77 14.27
CA PRO A 27 1.78 3.17 14.87
C PRO A 27 1.43 2.16 15.97
N LEU A 28 2.20 1.06 16.07
CA LEU A 28 2.06 0.06 17.14
C LEU A 28 3.02 0.30 18.32
N PRO A 29 2.63 -0.10 19.55
CA PRO A 29 3.56 -0.19 20.67
C PRO A 29 4.72 -1.13 20.32
N GLY A 30 5.95 -0.62 20.32
CA GLY A 30 7.15 -1.38 19.92
C GLY A 30 7.66 -1.08 18.51
N GLY A 31 6.97 -0.21 17.77
CA GLY A 31 7.37 0.23 16.43
C GLY A 31 6.62 -0.49 15.31
N GLY A 32 6.82 0.00 14.08
CA GLY A 32 6.06 -0.46 12.91
C GLY A 32 4.65 0.13 12.86
N TRP A 33 3.86 -0.41 11.93
CA TRP A 33 2.54 0.09 11.57
C TRP A 33 1.52 -1.05 11.59
N ARG A 34 0.32 -0.79 12.09
CA ARG A 34 -0.81 -1.74 12.03
C ARG A 34 -1.52 -1.62 10.67
N GLY A 35 -2.17 -0.48 10.43
CA GLY A 35 -2.78 -0.16 9.14
C GLY A 35 -4.06 -0.93 8.82
N TRP A 36 -4.74 -0.49 7.77
CA TRP A 36 -6.06 -1.00 7.37
C TRP A 36 -6.05 -2.50 7.03
N ALA A 37 -4.97 -3.01 6.43
CA ALA A 37 -4.89 -4.41 6.00
C ALA A 37 -4.88 -5.37 7.20
N ALA A 38 -4.17 -5.02 8.29
CA ALA A 38 -4.19 -5.78 9.53
C ALA A 38 -5.56 -5.74 10.20
N LEU A 39 -6.16 -4.54 10.30
CA LEU A 39 -7.50 -4.36 10.87
C LEU A 39 -8.57 -5.15 10.11
N LEU A 40 -8.50 -5.17 8.78
CA LEU A 40 -9.38 -6.00 7.96
C LEU A 40 -9.13 -7.49 8.22
N ALA A 41 -7.86 -7.94 8.18
CA ALA A 41 -7.51 -9.34 8.40
C ALA A 41 -7.99 -9.87 9.76
N GLU A 42 -7.92 -9.05 10.82
CA GLU A 42 -8.44 -9.38 12.15
C GLU A 42 -9.95 -9.61 12.12
N SER A 43 -10.72 -8.73 11.47
CA SER A 43 -12.19 -8.85 11.37
C SER A 43 -12.66 -10.03 10.52
N LEU A 44 -11.85 -10.45 9.53
CA LEU A 44 -12.16 -11.58 8.66
C LEU A 44 -11.79 -12.93 9.29
N GLY A 45 -10.99 -12.92 10.36
CA GLY A 45 -10.60 -14.12 11.09
C GLY A 45 -11.70 -14.59 12.05
N SER A 46 -11.64 -15.87 12.43
CA SER A 46 -12.47 -16.39 13.52
C SER A 46 -11.61 -17.12 14.56
N PRO A 47 -12.10 -17.33 15.79
CA PRO A 47 -11.36 -18.07 16.81
C PRO A 47 -10.89 -19.43 16.28
N GLY A 48 -9.58 -19.68 16.36
CA GLY A 48 -8.94 -20.89 15.83
C GLY A 48 -8.68 -20.92 14.33
N ARG A 49 -9.08 -19.88 13.58
CA ARG A 49 -8.85 -19.73 12.12
C ARG A 49 -8.49 -18.29 11.76
N PRO A 50 -7.31 -17.79 12.18
CA PRO A 50 -6.87 -16.45 11.82
C PRO A 50 -6.56 -16.35 10.31
N VAL A 51 -6.72 -15.14 9.76
CA VAL A 51 -6.27 -14.82 8.41
C VAL A 51 -4.75 -14.77 8.37
N ARG A 52 -4.15 -15.42 7.37
CA ARG A 52 -2.73 -15.29 7.07
C ARG A 52 -2.51 -14.06 6.21
N LEU A 53 -2.20 -12.94 6.85
CA LEU A 53 -1.86 -11.68 6.19
C LEU A 53 -0.38 -11.67 5.79
N ALA A 54 -0.10 -11.37 4.52
CA ALA A 54 1.21 -10.97 4.03
C ALA A 54 1.13 -9.52 3.52
N ASN A 55 1.66 -8.57 4.29
CA ASN A 55 1.76 -7.19 3.85
C ASN A 55 3.09 -6.97 3.14
N LEU A 56 3.04 -6.81 1.81
CA LEU A 56 4.20 -6.63 0.93
C LEU A 56 4.42 -5.16 0.55
N ALA A 57 3.56 -4.26 1.05
CA ALA A 57 3.61 -2.86 0.73
C ALA A 57 4.89 -2.20 1.27
N ARG A 58 5.38 -1.19 0.54
CA ARG A 58 6.61 -0.48 0.91
C ARG A 58 6.45 1.01 0.68
N SER A 59 6.79 1.81 1.69
CA SER A 59 6.79 3.27 1.61
C SER A 59 7.53 3.78 0.39
N GLY A 60 6.85 4.61 -0.39
CA GLY A 60 7.40 5.23 -1.59
C GLY A 60 7.32 4.39 -2.87
N ALA A 61 6.81 3.15 -2.80
CA ALA A 61 6.61 2.29 -3.96
C ALA A 61 5.66 2.94 -4.98
N ARG A 62 6.01 2.79 -6.26
CA ARG A 62 5.22 3.19 -7.43
C ARG A 62 4.59 1.96 -8.09
N THR A 63 3.68 2.18 -9.04
CA THR A 63 3.01 1.08 -9.77
C THR A 63 4.02 0.10 -10.37
N GLY A 64 5.11 0.61 -10.96
CA GLY A 64 6.17 -0.21 -11.54
C GLY A 64 6.94 -1.03 -10.51
N ASP A 65 7.30 -0.44 -9.38
CA ASP A 65 8.02 -1.13 -8.29
C ASP A 65 7.14 -2.28 -7.72
N THR A 66 5.83 -2.04 -7.61
CA THR A 66 4.85 -3.04 -7.17
C THR A 66 4.67 -4.15 -8.19
N ALA A 67 4.58 -3.81 -9.49
CA ALA A 67 4.41 -4.78 -10.58
C ALA A 67 5.64 -5.67 -10.77
N GLU A 68 6.85 -5.12 -10.65
CA GLU A 68 8.11 -5.85 -10.86
C GLU A 68 8.45 -6.73 -9.64
N GLU A 69 8.28 -6.22 -8.42
CA GLU A 69 8.78 -6.89 -7.22
C GLU A 69 7.67 -7.50 -6.35
N GLN A 70 6.67 -6.70 -5.96
CA GLN A 70 5.65 -7.17 -5.00
C GLN A 70 4.72 -8.21 -5.63
N LEU A 71 4.38 -8.08 -6.91
CA LEU A 71 3.51 -9.03 -7.60
C LEU A 71 4.11 -10.45 -7.59
N THR A 72 5.40 -10.57 -7.91
CA THR A 72 6.08 -11.87 -7.93
C THR A 72 6.00 -12.57 -6.57
N GLU A 73 6.21 -11.82 -5.49
CA GLU A 73 6.10 -12.36 -4.13
C GLU A 73 4.65 -12.67 -3.75
N ALA A 74 3.70 -11.81 -4.11
CA ALA A 74 2.29 -12.01 -3.82
C ALA A 74 1.77 -13.34 -4.39
N ARG A 75 2.16 -13.68 -5.62
CA ARG A 75 1.78 -14.95 -6.25
C ARG A 75 2.29 -16.18 -5.50
N ARG A 76 3.45 -16.08 -4.82
CA ARG A 76 3.99 -17.18 -4.00
C ARG A 76 3.11 -17.48 -2.78
N HIS A 77 2.44 -16.47 -2.24
CA HIS A 77 1.49 -16.64 -1.14
C HIS A 77 0.14 -17.26 -1.56
N ARG A 78 -0.14 -17.34 -2.87
CA ARG A 78 -1.41 -17.82 -3.43
C ARG A 78 -2.63 -17.22 -2.71
N PRO A 79 -2.78 -15.88 -2.67
CA PRO A 79 -3.83 -15.23 -1.90
C PRO A 79 -5.22 -15.69 -2.33
N HIS A 80 -6.14 -15.80 -1.37
CA HIS A 80 -7.58 -15.83 -1.67
C HIS A 80 -8.13 -14.40 -1.80
N LEU A 81 -7.54 -13.47 -1.04
CA LEU A 81 -7.82 -12.04 -1.08
C LEU A 81 -6.50 -11.31 -1.38
N ALA A 82 -6.51 -10.35 -2.29
CA ALA A 82 -5.36 -9.49 -2.52
C ALA A 82 -5.79 -8.03 -2.56
N SER A 83 -4.93 -7.09 -2.19
CA SER A 83 -5.20 -5.66 -2.38
C SER A 83 -4.14 -5.00 -3.22
N VAL A 84 -4.55 -4.06 -4.08
CA VAL A 84 -3.67 -3.22 -4.87
C VAL A 84 -4.09 -1.77 -4.66
N ILE A 85 -3.36 -1.06 -3.78
CA ILE A 85 -3.53 0.38 -3.56
C ILE A 85 -2.17 1.04 -3.73
N VAL A 86 -1.95 1.62 -4.91
CA VAL A 86 -0.70 2.26 -5.33
C VAL A 86 -0.98 3.27 -6.45
N GLY A 87 -0.05 4.20 -6.68
CA GLY A 87 -0.16 5.24 -7.71
C GLY A 87 -0.05 6.67 -7.16
N GLY A 88 -0.26 6.84 -5.83
CA GLY A 88 -0.08 8.13 -5.17
C GLY A 88 1.37 8.63 -5.27
N ASN A 89 2.34 7.72 -5.21
CA ASN A 89 3.75 8.07 -5.39
C ASN A 89 4.11 8.44 -6.84
N ASP A 90 3.47 7.82 -7.83
CA ASP A 90 3.70 8.08 -9.26
C ASP A 90 3.36 9.53 -9.63
N ILE A 91 2.22 10.03 -9.17
CA ILE A 91 1.77 11.39 -9.47
C ILE A 91 2.69 12.46 -8.85
N LEU A 92 3.41 12.09 -7.80
CA LEU A 92 4.45 12.88 -7.12
C LEU A 92 5.85 12.65 -7.73
N ARG A 93 5.94 12.36 -9.04
CA ARG A 93 7.20 12.35 -9.79
C ARG A 93 7.13 13.28 -10.98
N SER A 94 8.25 13.91 -11.31
CA SER A 94 8.40 14.70 -12.54
C SER A 94 8.17 13.84 -13.79
N ALA A 95 8.65 12.59 -13.75
CA ALA A 95 8.53 11.58 -14.80
C ALA A 95 7.23 10.76 -14.77
N PHE A 96 6.16 11.29 -14.16
CA PHE A 96 4.84 10.64 -14.17
C PHE A 96 4.40 10.32 -15.61
N ASP A 97 4.10 9.05 -15.85
CA ASP A 97 3.62 8.51 -17.13
C ASP A 97 2.37 7.67 -16.86
N LEU A 98 1.21 8.20 -17.26
CA LEU A 98 -0.07 7.54 -17.07
C LEU A 98 -0.17 6.22 -17.85
N HIS A 99 0.45 6.11 -19.03
CA HIS A 99 0.39 4.87 -19.83
C HIS A 99 1.17 3.75 -19.16
N ARG A 100 2.34 4.06 -18.60
CA ARG A 100 3.11 3.11 -17.80
C ARG A 100 2.31 2.70 -16.56
N SER A 101 1.82 3.65 -15.77
CA SER A 101 1.04 3.33 -14.56
C SER A 101 -0.22 2.51 -14.89
N THR A 102 -0.90 2.79 -16.00
CA THR A 102 -2.08 2.02 -16.43
C THR A 102 -1.72 0.57 -16.77
N ARG A 103 -0.60 0.35 -17.48
CA ARG A 103 -0.12 -1.00 -17.81
C ARG A 103 0.27 -1.79 -16.57
N ASP A 104 0.99 -1.14 -15.64
CA ASP A 104 1.43 -1.77 -14.41
C ASP A 104 0.24 -2.15 -13.51
N LEU A 105 -0.76 -1.26 -13.40
CA LEU A 105 -1.99 -1.53 -12.65
C LEU A 105 -2.82 -2.65 -13.29
N ASP A 106 -2.95 -2.67 -14.61
CA ASP A 106 -3.67 -3.73 -15.34
C ASP A 106 -2.98 -5.08 -15.16
N LEU A 107 -1.64 -5.12 -15.22
CA LEU A 107 -0.84 -6.30 -14.92
C LEU A 107 -1.05 -6.78 -13.47
N LEU A 108 -1.01 -5.88 -12.50
CA LEU A 108 -1.19 -6.20 -11.08
C LEU A 108 -2.56 -6.80 -10.80
N ILE A 109 -3.62 -6.07 -11.17
CA ILE A 109 -5.01 -6.44 -10.88
C ILE A 109 -5.39 -7.69 -11.69
N GLY A 110 -5.08 -7.69 -12.99
CA GLY A 110 -5.42 -8.78 -13.90
C GLY A 110 -4.71 -10.09 -13.54
N THR A 111 -3.43 -10.05 -13.16
CA THR A 111 -2.71 -11.28 -12.77
C THR A 111 -3.27 -11.87 -11.47
N LEU A 112 -3.52 -11.05 -10.45
CA LEU A 112 -4.07 -11.52 -9.18
C LEU A 112 -5.48 -12.09 -9.34
N ALA A 113 -6.32 -11.44 -10.15
CA ALA A 113 -7.66 -11.92 -10.48
C ALA A 113 -7.60 -13.24 -11.27
N ALA A 114 -6.71 -13.34 -12.27
CA ALA A 114 -6.52 -14.55 -13.07
C ALA A 114 -5.98 -15.73 -12.24
N ASP A 115 -5.19 -15.46 -11.19
CA ASP A 115 -4.74 -16.46 -10.21
C ASP A 115 -5.86 -16.88 -9.22
N GLY A 116 -7.05 -16.28 -9.31
CA GLY A 116 -8.23 -16.63 -8.51
C GLY A 116 -8.40 -15.85 -7.21
N ALA A 117 -7.62 -14.79 -6.99
CA ALA A 117 -7.80 -13.93 -5.82
C ALA A 117 -8.96 -12.94 -6.04
N VAL A 118 -9.75 -12.69 -4.99
CA VAL A 118 -10.61 -11.51 -4.94
C VAL A 118 -9.71 -10.29 -4.74
N VAL A 119 -9.75 -9.34 -5.67
CA VAL A 119 -8.87 -8.16 -5.62
C VAL A 119 -9.61 -6.97 -5.03
N LEU A 120 -8.98 -6.30 -4.07
CA LEU A 120 -9.42 -5.07 -3.42
C LEU A 120 -8.64 -3.88 -3.99
N THR A 121 -9.34 -2.83 -4.37
CA THR A 121 -8.77 -1.59 -4.93
C THR A 121 -9.46 -0.37 -4.34
N ALA A 122 -8.83 0.80 -4.40
CA ALA A 122 -9.45 2.03 -3.94
C ALA A 122 -9.06 3.23 -4.82
N CYS A 123 -9.97 4.19 -4.96
CA CYS A 123 -9.61 5.53 -5.42
C CYS A 123 -9.17 6.38 -4.22
N LEU A 124 -8.10 7.17 -4.38
CA LEU A 124 -7.51 7.93 -3.28
C LEU A 124 -7.79 9.44 -3.38
N PRO A 125 -7.95 10.15 -2.25
CA PRO A 125 -8.12 11.59 -2.26
C PRO A 125 -6.94 12.33 -2.89
N ASP A 126 -7.22 13.53 -3.41
CA ASP A 126 -6.21 14.35 -4.08
C ASP A 126 -5.17 14.93 -3.10
N PRO A 127 -3.87 14.57 -3.22
CA PRO A 127 -2.84 15.08 -2.33
C PRO A 127 -2.63 16.59 -2.46
N GLY A 128 -2.94 17.20 -3.60
CA GLY A 128 -2.86 18.66 -3.77
C GLY A 128 -3.80 19.39 -2.82
N ARG A 129 -5.02 18.87 -2.65
CA ARG A 129 -6.01 19.36 -1.69
C ARG A 129 -5.61 19.05 -0.25
N MET A 130 -5.16 17.83 0.02
CA MET A 130 -4.82 17.39 1.39
C MET A 130 -3.61 18.14 1.97
N LEU A 131 -2.58 18.36 1.14
CA LEU A 131 -1.38 19.12 1.49
C LEU A 131 -1.58 20.65 1.43
N ARG A 132 -2.78 21.13 1.07
CA ARG A 132 -3.14 22.56 0.96
C ARG A 132 -2.17 23.35 0.07
N LEU A 133 -1.75 22.76 -1.05
CA LEU A 133 -0.79 23.38 -1.96
C LEU A 133 -1.41 24.59 -2.70
N PRO A 134 -0.59 25.56 -3.14
CA PRO A 134 -1.06 26.64 -3.99
C PRO A 134 -1.79 26.11 -5.23
N ALA A 135 -2.85 26.79 -5.67
CA ALA A 135 -3.70 26.32 -6.77
C ALA A 135 -2.96 26.02 -8.07
N ALA A 136 -1.84 26.70 -8.34
CA ALA A 136 -0.99 26.45 -9.50
C ALA A 136 -0.33 25.06 -9.48
N VAL A 137 -0.07 24.51 -8.29
CA VAL A 137 0.51 23.17 -8.08
C VAL A 137 -0.58 22.14 -7.81
N ALA A 138 -1.57 22.50 -6.99
CA ALA A 138 -2.64 21.59 -6.60
C ALA A 138 -3.41 21.08 -7.82
N ARG A 139 -3.87 21.97 -8.72
CA ARG A 139 -4.71 21.57 -9.88
C ARG A 139 -4.05 20.55 -10.82
N PRO A 140 -2.77 20.71 -11.22
CA PRO A 140 -2.07 19.66 -11.94
C PRO A 140 -2.01 18.32 -11.21
N LEU A 141 -1.76 18.30 -9.90
CA LEU A 141 -1.75 17.07 -9.12
C LEU A 141 -3.16 16.46 -9.01
N SER A 142 -4.20 17.29 -8.84
CA SER A 142 -5.60 16.86 -8.88
C SER A 142 -5.94 16.20 -10.21
N ARG A 143 -5.47 16.76 -11.34
CA ARG A 143 -5.65 16.14 -12.66
C ARG A 143 -4.96 14.77 -12.74
N ARG A 144 -3.72 14.67 -12.27
CA ARG A 144 -3.00 13.38 -12.24
C ARG A 144 -3.69 12.35 -11.37
N MET A 145 -4.12 12.73 -10.16
CA MET A 145 -4.83 11.82 -9.25
C MET A 145 -6.17 11.38 -9.84
N ARG A 146 -6.96 12.29 -10.42
CA ARG A 146 -8.20 11.94 -11.12
C ARG A 146 -7.93 10.97 -12.27
N SER A 147 -6.87 11.16 -13.05
CA SER A 147 -6.50 10.23 -14.12
C SER A 147 -6.16 8.83 -13.59
N VAL A 148 -5.38 8.73 -12.51
CA VAL A 148 -5.04 7.43 -11.90
C VAL A 148 -6.28 6.78 -11.28
N ASN A 149 -7.11 7.51 -10.54
CA ASN A 149 -8.34 7.00 -9.95
C ASN A 149 -9.31 6.47 -11.00
N GLU A 150 -9.48 7.20 -12.12
CA GLU A 150 -10.32 6.73 -13.23
C GLU A 150 -9.77 5.43 -13.84
N VAL A 151 -8.45 5.34 -14.03
CA VAL A 151 -7.81 4.11 -14.49
C VAL A 151 -8.09 2.95 -13.53
N VAL A 152 -7.85 3.13 -12.23
CA VAL A 152 -8.11 2.08 -11.23
C VAL A 152 -9.59 1.68 -11.27
N HIS A 153 -10.52 2.64 -11.30
CA HIS A 153 -11.95 2.34 -11.37
C HIS A 153 -12.32 1.48 -12.60
N GLN A 154 -11.84 1.84 -13.79
CA GLN A 154 -12.12 1.09 -15.01
C GLN A 154 -11.46 -0.30 -15.00
N LEU A 155 -10.24 -0.43 -14.46
CA LEU A 155 -9.57 -1.71 -14.31
C LEU A 155 -10.24 -2.61 -13.28
N SER A 156 -10.75 -2.04 -12.18
CA SER A 156 -11.52 -2.80 -11.19
C SER A 156 -12.78 -3.38 -11.79
N ARG A 157 -13.51 -2.60 -12.61
CA ARG A 157 -14.68 -3.11 -13.35
C ARG A 157 -14.30 -4.20 -14.36
N ARG A 158 -13.16 -4.05 -15.05
CA ARG A 158 -12.68 -5.01 -16.05
C ARG A 158 -12.33 -6.37 -15.46
N HIS A 159 -11.74 -6.37 -14.25
CA HIS A 159 -11.20 -7.57 -13.59
C HIS A 159 -12.06 -8.06 -12.42
N ASP A 160 -13.32 -7.62 -12.31
CA ASP A 160 -14.26 -7.91 -11.19
C ASP A 160 -13.64 -7.68 -9.79
N ALA A 161 -12.83 -6.63 -9.64
CA ALA A 161 -12.25 -6.24 -8.36
C ALA A 161 -13.25 -5.42 -7.53
N LEU A 162 -13.23 -5.63 -6.21
CA LEU A 162 -13.99 -4.81 -5.27
C LEU A 162 -13.31 -3.44 -5.11
N HIS A 163 -14.03 -2.37 -5.42
CA HIS A 163 -13.48 -1.01 -5.49
C HIS A 163 -14.09 -0.10 -4.42
N ALA A 164 -13.26 0.38 -3.49
CA ALA A 164 -13.65 1.34 -2.48
C ALA A 164 -13.52 2.78 -2.99
N HIS A 165 -14.61 3.55 -2.89
CA HIS A 165 -14.66 4.95 -3.32
C HIS A 165 -14.13 5.92 -2.25
N PHE A 166 -12.93 5.67 -1.73
CA PHE A 166 -12.37 6.39 -0.59
C PHE A 166 -12.12 7.89 -0.88
N ALA A 167 -11.86 8.26 -2.14
CA ALA A 167 -11.72 9.65 -2.57
C ALA A 167 -12.99 10.50 -2.37
N ASP A 168 -14.16 9.86 -2.52
CA ASP A 168 -15.47 10.52 -2.48
C ASP A 168 -16.14 10.42 -1.10
N HIS A 169 -15.56 9.61 -0.21
CA HIS A 169 -16.11 9.41 1.12
C HIS A 169 -16.04 10.71 1.94
N PRO A 170 -17.11 11.12 2.67
CA PRO A 170 -17.14 12.39 3.42
C PRO A 170 -15.97 12.58 4.39
N VAL A 171 -15.51 11.48 5.00
CA VAL A 171 -14.33 11.45 5.89
C VAL A 171 -13.03 11.84 5.19
N ALA A 172 -12.92 11.80 3.87
CA ALA A 172 -11.75 12.33 3.17
C ALA A 172 -11.52 13.83 3.48
N GLY A 173 -12.57 14.57 3.85
CA GLY A 173 -12.47 15.95 4.34
C GLY A 173 -12.20 16.11 5.85
N ASP A 174 -12.32 15.03 6.64
CA ASP A 174 -12.12 15.05 8.09
C ASP A 174 -10.62 15.04 8.43
N ARG A 175 -10.15 16.10 9.11
CA ARG A 175 -8.75 16.20 9.55
C ARG A 175 -8.35 15.03 10.46
N ALA A 176 -9.26 14.50 11.27
CA ALA A 176 -8.97 13.41 12.21
C ALA A 176 -8.68 12.09 11.50
N ALA A 177 -9.08 11.92 10.25
CA ALA A 177 -8.82 10.72 9.44
C ALA A 177 -7.43 10.71 8.77
N TRP A 178 -6.69 11.81 8.87
CA TRP A 178 -5.37 11.97 8.27
C TRP A 178 -4.31 12.08 9.35
N SER A 179 -3.13 11.53 9.12
CA SER A 179 -1.99 11.61 10.05
C SER A 179 -1.44 13.03 10.13
N VAL A 180 -0.39 13.25 10.92
CA VAL A 180 0.29 14.55 11.06
C VAL A 180 0.84 15.12 9.75
N ASP A 181 1.13 14.26 8.77
CA ASP A 181 1.61 14.66 7.44
C ASP A 181 0.51 15.08 6.46
N ARG A 182 -0.75 14.91 6.85
CA ARG A 182 -1.93 15.21 6.03
C ARG A 182 -1.98 14.42 4.72
N LEU A 183 -1.22 13.34 4.58
CA LEU A 183 -1.18 12.52 3.37
C LEU A 183 -1.61 11.09 3.68
N HIS A 184 -1.06 10.51 4.74
CA HIS A 184 -1.39 9.15 5.14
C HIS A 184 -2.62 9.12 6.04
N PRO A 185 -3.44 8.07 6.02
CA PRO A 185 -4.53 7.91 6.96
C PRO A 185 -3.99 7.85 8.40
N SER A 186 -4.71 8.47 9.35
CA SER A 186 -4.52 8.18 10.78
C SER A 186 -5.10 6.80 11.10
N GLU A 187 -4.99 6.33 12.34
CA GLU A 187 -5.74 5.16 12.83
C GLU A 187 -7.23 5.22 12.42
N ARG A 188 -7.89 6.37 12.61
CA ARG A 188 -9.30 6.56 12.21
C ARG A 188 -9.50 6.31 10.72
N GLY A 189 -8.61 6.84 9.88
CA GLY A 189 -8.66 6.64 8.43
C GLY A 189 -8.40 5.19 8.02
N HIS A 190 -7.46 4.49 8.69
CA HIS A 190 -7.19 3.07 8.46
C HIS A 190 -8.38 2.19 8.87
N ARG A 191 -9.01 2.46 10.01
CA ARG A 191 -10.24 1.77 10.45
C ARG A 191 -11.37 1.98 9.47
N LEU A 192 -11.57 3.22 8.98
CA LEU A 192 -12.57 3.49 7.97
C LEU A 192 -12.31 2.67 6.69
N LEU A 193 -11.09 2.73 6.14
CA LEU A 193 -10.76 1.99 4.92
C LEU A 193 -10.95 0.48 5.09
N ALA A 194 -10.59 -0.07 6.26
CA ALA A 194 -10.83 -1.48 6.58
C ALA A 194 -12.34 -1.80 6.61
N ARG A 195 -13.17 -0.91 7.18
CA ARG A 195 -14.64 -1.08 7.21
C ARG A 195 -15.28 -0.96 5.84
N GLU A 196 -14.79 -0.07 4.98
CA GLU A 196 -15.25 0.04 3.58
C GLU A 196 -15.00 -1.27 2.82
N PHE A 197 -13.80 -1.84 2.93
CA PHE A 197 -13.52 -3.15 2.31
C PHE A 197 -14.30 -4.29 2.95
N HIS A 198 -14.48 -4.28 4.27
CA HIS A 198 -15.34 -5.25 4.94
C HIS A 198 -16.77 -5.19 4.38
N ALA A 199 -17.36 -3.99 4.25
CA ALA A 199 -18.69 -3.81 3.70
C ALA A 199 -18.81 -4.34 2.26
N LEU A 200 -17.81 -4.09 1.41
CA LEU A 200 -17.74 -4.63 0.05
C LEU A 200 -17.68 -6.17 0.05
N LEU A 201 -16.88 -6.76 0.93
CA LEU A 201 -16.78 -8.21 1.08
C LEU A 201 -18.09 -8.82 1.60
N THR A 202 -18.76 -8.17 2.56
CA THR A 202 -20.07 -8.59 3.07
C THR A 202 -21.12 -8.54 1.98
N ALA A 203 -21.18 -7.46 1.20
CA ALA A 203 -22.11 -7.33 0.07
C ALA A 203 -21.91 -8.41 -1.00
N ARG A 204 -20.67 -8.91 -1.15
CA ARG A 204 -20.34 -10.03 -2.05
C ARG A 204 -20.56 -11.42 -1.42
N GLY A 205 -20.99 -11.49 -0.17
CA GLY A 205 -21.20 -12.74 0.58
C GLY A 205 -19.91 -13.46 0.99
N LEU A 206 -18.78 -12.75 1.00
CA LEU A 206 -17.45 -13.32 1.29
C LEU A 206 -17.07 -13.25 2.79
N THR A 207 -17.81 -12.48 3.58
CA THR A 207 -17.71 -12.45 5.04
C THR A 207 -19.08 -12.17 5.67
N ALA A 208 -19.34 -12.79 6.82
CA ALA A 208 -20.53 -12.56 7.65
C ALA A 208 -20.17 -12.13 9.08
N GLY A 209 -18.87 -11.89 9.35
CA GLY A 209 -18.40 -11.44 10.66
C GLY A 209 -18.74 -9.97 10.93
N PRO A 210 -18.54 -9.51 12.18
CA PRO A 210 -18.66 -8.10 12.50
C PRO A 210 -17.57 -7.29 11.77
N PRO A 211 -17.86 -6.05 11.35
CA PRO A 211 -16.84 -5.18 10.76
C PRO A 211 -15.73 -4.85 11.77
N PRO A 212 -14.56 -4.39 11.30
CA PRO A 212 -13.53 -3.82 12.18
C PRO A 212 -14.09 -2.77 13.14
N ASP A 213 -13.60 -2.77 14.38
CA ASP A 213 -13.95 -1.77 15.41
C ASP A 213 -13.58 -0.35 14.92
N ASP A 214 -14.47 0.62 15.14
CA ASP A 214 -14.22 2.04 14.84
C ASP A 214 -13.60 2.82 15.99
N ARG A 215 -13.55 2.24 17.18
CA ARG A 215 -12.95 2.88 18.34
C ARG A 215 -11.46 3.08 18.08
N THR A 216 -11.02 4.33 18.14
CA THR A 216 -9.61 4.70 18.01
C THR A 216 -8.90 4.56 19.35
N ASP A 217 -7.74 3.93 19.34
CA ASP A 217 -6.85 3.79 20.49
C ASP A 217 -5.95 5.04 20.67
N GLN A 218 -5.80 5.84 19.61
CA GLN A 218 -4.94 7.02 19.58
C GLN A 218 -5.73 8.34 19.48
N PRO A 219 -5.25 9.41 20.12
CA PRO A 219 -5.84 10.72 19.96
C PRO A 219 -5.64 11.24 18.53
N PRO A 220 -6.56 12.08 18.03
CA PRO A 220 -6.39 12.70 16.71
C PRO A 220 -5.13 13.58 16.68
N PRO A 221 -4.51 13.75 15.50
CA PRO A 221 -3.32 14.58 15.37
C PRO A 221 -3.61 16.03 15.70
N THR A 222 -2.68 16.65 16.44
CA THR A 222 -2.80 18.03 16.90
C THR A 222 -2.08 18.99 15.95
N PRO A 223 -2.51 20.26 15.85
CA PRO A 223 -1.83 21.27 15.02
C PRO A 223 -0.33 21.44 15.35
N ALA A 224 0.05 21.28 16.62
CA ALA A 224 1.46 21.33 17.04
C ALA A 224 2.26 20.12 16.52
N ALA A 225 1.65 18.93 16.46
CA ALA A 225 2.27 17.74 15.89
C ALA A 225 2.46 17.87 14.37
N ASP A 226 1.47 18.43 13.66
CA ASP A 226 1.59 18.76 12.23
C ASP A 226 2.80 19.66 11.97
N LEU A 227 2.91 20.76 12.72
CA LEU A 227 3.97 21.74 12.54
C LEU A 227 5.35 21.13 12.80
N ARG A 228 5.50 20.36 13.89
CA ARG A 228 6.76 19.66 14.20
C ARG A 228 7.14 18.65 13.13
N TRP A 229 6.18 17.88 12.61
CA TRP A 229 6.44 16.93 11.54
C TRP A 229 6.89 17.65 10.26
N MET A 230 6.18 18.71 9.88
CA MET A 230 6.50 19.50 8.68
C MET A 230 7.90 20.12 8.78
N ALA A 231 8.26 20.68 9.94
CA ALA A 231 9.57 21.28 10.18
C ALA A 231 10.73 20.27 10.16
N THR A 232 10.47 18.98 10.41
CA THR A 232 11.51 17.95 10.53
C THR A 232 11.48 16.97 9.36
N ARG A 233 10.52 16.05 9.37
CA ARG A 233 10.37 14.96 8.41
C ARG A 233 9.89 15.48 7.05
N GLY A 234 8.96 16.44 7.05
CA GLY A 234 8.47 17.08 5.82
C GLY A 234 9.58 17.83 5.09
N ALA A 235 10.35 18.66 5.81
CA ALA A 235 11.50 19.38 5.26
C ALA A 235 12.57 18.44 4.69
N ARG A 236 12.92 17.37 5.43
CA ARG A 236 13.86 16.35 4.95
C ARG A 236 13.36 15.64 3.70
N TRP A 237 12.08 15.24 3.68
CA TRP A 237 11.47 14.63 2.49
C TRP A 237 11.50 15.59 1.29
N ALA A 238 11.18 16.87 1.49
CA ALA A 238 11.24 17.87 0.43
C ALA A 238 12.67 18.06 -0.11
N LEU A 239 13.66 18.02 0.77
CA LEU A 239 15.08 18.08 0.40
C LEU A 239 15.50 16.84 -0.40
N ASP A 240 15.17 15.65 0.08
CA ASP A 240 15.44 14.37 -0.60
C ASP A 240 14.76 14.34 -1.99
N ARG A 241 13.61 15.03 -2.12
CA ARG A 241 12.83 15.16 -3.36
C ARG A 241 13.13 16.41 -4.20
N SER A 242 14.17 17.16 -3.84
CA SER A 242 14.48 18.43 -4.50
C SER A 242 14.91 18.27 -5.96
N ARG A 243 15.45 17.10 -6.32
CA ARG A 243 15.95 16.82 -7.67
C ARG A 243 14.96 16.08 -8.57
N ASP A 244 14.05 15.29 -8.01
CA ASP A 244 13.13 14.43 -8.77
C ASP A 244 11.68 14.97 -8.83
N LEU A 245 11.26 15.79 -7.85
CA LEU A 245 9.91 16.32 -7.75
C LEU A 245 9.84 17.83 -8.05
N LEU A 246 10.65 18.64 -7.38
CA LEU A 246 10.51 20.11 -7.42
C LEU A 246 10.59 20.70 -8.84
N PRO A 247 11.54 20.33 -9.72
CA PRO A 247 11.58 20.84 -11.08
C PRO A 247 10.29 20.52 -11.87
N GLY A 248 9.75 19.32 -11.64
CA GLY A 248 8.48 18.89 -12.23
C GLY A 248 7.30 19.72 -11.73
N LEU A 249 7.23 20.01 -10.43
CA LEU A 249 6.17 20.85 -9.85
C LEU A 249 6.24 22.29 -10.37
N VAL A 250 7.44 22.87 -10.48
CA VAL A 250 7.62 24.22 -11.06
C VAL A 250 7.14 24.25 -12.51
N ARG A 251 7.50 23.25 -13.32
CA ARG A 251 7.03 23.13 -14.70
C ARG A 251 5.50 23.02 -14.76
N LEU A 252 4.90 22.17 -13.93
CA LEU A 252 3.44 22.02 -13.87
C LEU A 252 2.75 23.32 -13.47
N ALA A 253 3.29 24.05 -12.49
CA ALA A 253 2.77 25.34 -12.07
C ALA A 253 2.87 26.40 -13.15
N ALA A 254 3.98 26.44 -13.90
CA ALA A 254 4.16 27.36 -15.03
C ALA A 254 3.14 27.08 -16.14
N VAL A 255 2.96 25.81 -16.52
CA VAL A 255 1.96 25.40 -17.53
C VAL A 255 0.54 25.74 -17.07
N GLU A 256 0.19 25.39 -15.83
CA GLU A 256 -1.12 25.71 -15.24
C GLU A 256 -1.40 27.21 -15.24
N THR A 257 -0.40 28.01 -14.86
CA THR A 257 -0.53 29.47 -14.81
C THR A 257 -0.68 30.06 -16.21
N ALA A 258 0.10 29.60 -17.18
CA ALA A 258 -0.01 30.05 -18.57
C ALA A 258 -1.40 29.73 -19.17
N HIS A 259 -1.94 28.53 -18.92
CA HIS A 259 -3.28 28.19 -19.38
C HIS A 259 -4.36 28.98 -18.65
N ARG A 260 -4.19 29.26 -17.36
CA ARG A 260 -5.13 30.08 -16.59
C ARG A 260 -5.18 31.51 -17.12
N VAL A 261 -4.02 32.14 -17.33
CA VAL A 261 -3.93 33.50 -17.90
C VAL A 261 -4.59 33.58 -19.27
N ARG A 262 -4.48 32.52 -20.07
CA ARG A 262 -5.10 32.42 -21.41
C ARG A 262 -6.58 31.99 -21.37
N GLY A 263 -7.15 31.66 -20.21
CA GLY A 263 -8.53 31.12 -20.12
C GLY A 263 -8.71 29.76 -20.79
N THR A 264 -7.67 28.92 -20.86
CA THR A 264 -7.67 27.64 -21.60
C THR A 264 -7.44 26.42 -20.71
N THR A 265 -7.72 26.51 -19.41
CA THR A 265 -7.53 25.39 -18.45
C THR A 265 -8.31 24.14 -18.87
N ASP A 266 -9.50 24.29 -19.48
CA ASP A 266 -10.31 23.16 -19.95
C ASP A 266 -9.60 22.27 -20.97
N ARG A 267 -8.63 22.82 -21.73
CA ARG A 267 -7.80 22.03 -22.66
C ARG A 267 -6.91 21.03 -21.91
N LEU A 268 -6.42 21.40 -20.71
CA LEU A 268 -5.63 20.50 -19.87
C LEU A 268 -6.50 19.38 -19.32
N ASP A 269 -7.74 19.69 -18.90
CA ASP A 269 -8.68 18.68 -18.42
C ASP A 269 -9.13 17.75 -19.56
N ALA A 270 -9.37 18.28 -20.76
CA ALA A 270 -9.69 17.48 -21.94
C ALA A 270 -8.52 16.56 -22.35
N ALA A 271 -7.30 17.07 -22.35
CA ALA A 271 -6.09 16.28 -22.63
C ALA A 271 -5.89 15.16 -21.60
N ALA A 272 -6.12 15.44 -20.31
CA ALA A 272 -6.05 14.42 -19.25
C ALA A 272 -7.09 13.30 -19.47
N ARG A 273 -8.34 13.65 -19.79
CA ARG A 273 -9.39 12.66 -20.13
C ARG A 273 -9.05 11.84 -21.38
N ALA A 274 -8.49 12.49 -22.41
CA ALA A 274 -8.06 11.80 -23.63
C ALA A 274 -6.91 10.82 -23.35
N SER A 275 -5.94 11.21 -22.52
CA SER A 275 -4.83 10.34 -22.12
C SER A 275 -5.30 9.12 -21.33
N VAL A 276 -6.27 9.27 -20.41
CA VAL A 276 -6.89 8.12 -19.71
C VAL A 276 -7.51 7.15 -20.70
N ARG A 277 -8.33 7.63 -21.63
CA ARG A 277 -8.95 6.77 -22.66
C ARG A 277 -7.90 6.05 -23.50
N ALA A 278 -6.89 6.78 -23.97
CA ALA A 278 -5.81 6.19 -24.77
C ALA A 278 -5.02 5.13 -23.99
N ALA A 279 -4.72 5.37 -22.72
CA ALA A 279 -4.01 4.42 -21.87
C ALA A 279 -4.82 3.14 -21.62
N LEU A 280 -6.12 3.26 -21.35
CA LEU A 280 -7.02 2.11 -21.15
C LEU A 280 -7.26 1.29 -22.43
N LEU A 281 -7.30 1.93 -23.60
CA LEU A 281 -7.39 1.26 -24.89
C LEU A 281 -6.11 0.49 -25.22
N ALA A 282 -4.94 1.08 -24.91
CA ALA A 282 -3.65 0.44 -25.13
C ALA A 282 -3.48 -0.86 -24.32
N THR A 283 -4.06 -0.95 -23.12
CA THR A 283 -4.04 -2.21 -22.34
C THR A 283 -5.02 -3.26 -22.87
N ALA A 284 -6.19 -2.84 -23.35
CA ALA A 284 -7.16 -3.78 -23.96
C ALA A 284 -6.68 -4.39 -25.29
N ALA A 285 -5.83 -3.69 -26.03
CA ALA A 285 -5.30 -4.17 -27.31
C ALA A 285 -4.06 -5.08 -27.17
N ALA A 286 -3.46 -5.17 -25.98
CA ALA A 286 -2.31 -6.05 -25.77
C ALA A 286 -2.78 -7.52 -25.72
N PRO A 287 -2.19 -8.43 -26.51
CA PRO A 287 -2.56 -9.84 -26.46
C PRO A 287 -2.29 -10.38 -25.05
N ALA A 288 -3.27 -11.08 -24.47
CA ALA A 288 -3.14 -11.70 -23.17
C ALA A 288 -1.88 -12.58 -23.16
N ALA A 289 -0.89 -12.21 -22.34
CA ALA A 289 0.28 -13.04 -22.14
C ALA A 289 -0.21 -14.39 -21.59
N ALA A 290 -0.01 -15.45 -22.37
CA ALA A 290 -0.43 -16.80 -21.99
C ALA A 290 0.13 -17.13 -20.60
N PRO A 291 -0.67 -17.72 -19.70
CA PRO A 291 -0.17 -18.15 -18.40
C PRO A 291 0.98 -19.14 -18.64
N GLY A 292 2.18 -18.76 -18.20
CA GLY A 292 3.35 -19.63 -18.24
C GLY A 292 3.02 -20.96 -17.56
N PRO A 293 3.53 -22.10 -18.07
CA PRO A 293 3.15 -23.41 -17.57
C PRO A 293 3.44 -23.48 -16.07
N GLY A 294 2.38 -23.75 -15.29
CA GLY A 294 2.49 -23.97 -13.86
C GLY A 294 3.50 -25.09 -13.55
N PRO A 295 4.10 -25.09 -12.35
CA PRO A 295 5.10 -26.08 -11.98
C PRO A 295 4.49 -27.49 -12.06
N ARG A 296 5.01 -28.30 -12.99
CA ARG A 296 4.71 -29.75 -13.04
C ARG A 296 5.15 -30.37 -11.72
N ALA A 297 4.24 -31.11 -11.09
CA ALA A 297 4.54 -31.91 -9.91
C ALA A 297 5.66 -32.92 -10.22
N PRO A 298 6.63 -33.13 -9.32
CA PRO A 298 7.62 -34.16 -9.51
C PRO A 298 6.95 -35.53 -9.40
N SER A 299 6.90 -36.27 -10.51
CA SER A 299 6.57 -37.68 -10.53
C SER A 299 7.69 -38.44 -9.81
N GLY A 300 7.33 -39.12 -8.72
CA GLY A 300 8.26 -39.89 -7.91
C GLY A 300 8.72 -41.15 -8.63
N ALA A 301 10.03 -41.30 -8.78
CA ALA A 301 10.71 -42.58 -8.96
C ALA A 301 12.19 -42.43 -8.62
N VAL A 302 12.60 -43.00 -7.49
CA VAL A 302 13.98 -43.42 -7.14
C VAL A 302 13.78 -44.63 -6.20
N PRO A 303 14.64 -45.67 -6.14
CA PRO A 303 16.07 -45.63 -6.49
C PRO A 303 16.65 -46.90 -7.16
N SER A 304 17.88 -46.79 -7.70
CA SER A 304 18.97 -47.72 -7.34
C SER A 304 20.35 -47.35 -7.94
N ALA A 305 21.36 -47.45 -7.07
CA ALA A 305 22.78 -47.82 -7.28
C ALA A 305 23.79 -46.89 -8.00
N VAL A 306 24.83 -46.53 -7.23
CA VAL A 306 26.18 -46.08 -7.63
C VAL A 306 27.10 -47.33 -7.60
N PRO A 307 28.21 -47.41 -8.38
CA PRO A 307 29.53 -46.93 -7.90
C PRO A 307 30.39 -46.25 -9.00
N SER A 308 31.06 -45.13 -8.67
CA SER A 308 32.52 -44.99 -8.45
C SER A 308 33.40 -44.85 -9.71
N ALA A 309 34.00 -43.67 -9.91
CA ALA A 309 35.43 -43.47 -10.22
C ALA A 309 35.78 -41.98 -10.40
N ALA A 310 36.85 -41.53 -9.73
CA ALA A 310 37.67 -40.36 -10.03
C ALA A 310 39.14 -40.88 -10.15
N PRO A 311 40.20 -40.10 -10.48
CA PRO A 311 40.27 -38.63 -10.65
C PRO A 311 41.20 -38.13 -11.80
N ALA A 312 41.28 -36.79 -11.96
CA ALA A 312 42.38 -35.93 -12.46
C ALA A 312 41.78 -34.76 -13.30
N GLY A 313 42.18 -33.48 -13.24
CA GLY A 313 43.19 -32.71 -12.52
C GLY A 313 43.24 -31.28 -13.11
N ALA A 314 43.60 -30.27 -12.31
CA ALA A 314 44.10 -28.90 -12.63
C ALA A 314 43.25 -28.00 -13.59
N GLY A 315 42.84 -26.76 -13.26
CA GLY A 315 43.59 -25.62 -12.68
C GLY A 315 42.74 -24.32 -12.79
N PRO A 316 43.24 -23.15 -12.35
CA PRO A 316 42.45 -22.21 -11.56
C PRO A 316 41.94 -20.96 -12.31
N GLY A 317 40.66 -20.59 -12.09
CA GLY A 317 40.05 -19.35 -12.56
C GLY A 317 39.69 -18.42 -11.40
N ARG A 318 40.27 -17.22 -11.39
CA ARG A 318 40.28 -16.21 -10.32
C ARG A 318 38.88 -15.76 -9.86
N ALA A 319 38.59 -15.93 -8.57
CA ALA A 319 37.45 -15.33 -7.89
C ALA A 319 37.76 -13.87 -7.45
N ARG A 320 36.83 -12.95 -7.71
CA ARG A 320 36.83 -11.57 -7.19
C ARG A 320 36.48 -11.57 -5.69
N PRO A 321 37.13 -10.75 -4.85
CA PRO A 321 36.86 -10.74 -3.42
C PRO A 321 35.51 -10.10 -3.10
N ALA A 322 34.69 -10.82 -2.33
CA ALA A 322 33.50 -10.32 -1.68
C ALA A 322 33.88 -9.27 -0.62
N ARG A 323 33.26 -8.09 -0.69
CA ARG A 323 33.35 -7.07 0.37
C ARG A 323 32.65 -7.61 1.62
N ARG A 324 33.44 -7.95 2.64
CA ARG A 324 32.97 -8.12 4.02
C ARG A 324 32.45 -6.76 4.52
N THR A 325 31.14 -6.63 4.66
CA THR A 325 30.53 -5.56 5.46
C THR A 325 30.67 -5.93 6.94
N ALA A 326 31.31 -5.07 7.72
CA ALA A 326 31.36 -5.19 9.17
C ALA A 326 29.95 -5.04 9.78
N PRO A 327 29.62 -5.71 10.89
CA PRO A 327 28.33 -5.57 11.56
C PRO A 327 28.18 -4.15 12.15
N LEU A 328 26.98 -3.58 12.00
CA LEU A 328 26.58 -2.31 12.63
C LEU A 328 26.66 -2.40 14.17
N PRO A 329 27.12 -1.35 14.87
CA PRO A 329 27.06 -1.29 16.32
C PRO A 329 25.61 -1.23 16.82
N PRO A 330 25.31 -1.77 18.02
CA PRO A 330 23.97 -1.71 18.60
C PRO A 330 23.55 -0.26 18.91
N PRO A 331 22.25 0.05 18.85
CA PRO A 331 21.75 1.39 19.14
C PRO A 331 22.01 1.78 20.60
N LEU A 332 22.45 3.03 20.80
CA LEU A 332 22.68 3.65 22.10
C LEU A 332 21.37 3.69 22.91
N ARG A 333 21.43 3.22 24.17
CA ARG A 333 20.33 3.33 25.13
C ARG A 333 20.02 4.81 25.42
N PRO A 334 18.74 5.20 25.50
CA PRO A 334 18.38 6.54 25.96
C PRO A 334 18.72 6.71 27.45
N PRO A 335 19.08 7.93 27.90
CA PRO A 335 19.36 8.21 29.31
C PRO A 335 18.10 8.05 30.18
N PRO A 336 18.25 7.67 31.46
CA PRO A 336 17.13 7.54 32.37
C PRO A 336 16.48 8.91 32.65
N LEU A 337 15.16 8.95 32.66
CA LEU A 337 14.39 10.13 33.05
C LEU A 337 14.54 10.39 34.56
N PRO A 338 14.69 11.66 34.99
CA PRO A 338 14.77 12.00 36.40
C PRO A 338 13.43 11.70 37.11
N GLY A 339 13.54 11.07 38.28
CA GLY A 339 12.44 10.55 39.07
C GLY A 339 11.43 11.63 39.48
N ARG A 340 10.15 11.35 39.24
CA ARG A 340 9.04 12.01 39.91
C ARG A 340 8.61 11.18 41.11
N THR A 341 8.82 11.76 42.28
CA THR A 341 8.26 11.35 43.56
C THR A 341 6.73 11.31 43.49
N VAL A 342 6.15 10.19 43.92
CA VAL A 342 4.72 10.03 44.17
C VAL A 342 4.49 10.30 45.66
N PRO A 343 3.63 11.23 46.08
CA PRO A 343 3.19 11.29 47.46
C PRO A 343 2.11 10.23 47.71
N ALA A 344 2.28 9.50 48.80
CA ALA A 344 1.32 8.54 49.34
C ALA A 344 0.04 9.25 49.77
N VAL A 345 -1.12 8.66 49.44
CA VAL A 345 -2.39 8.97 50.08
C VAL A 345 -2.77 7.75 50.93
N ALA A 346 -3.02 8.05 52.20
CA ALA A 346 -3.21 7.13 53.29
C ALA A 346 -4.57 6.41 53.27
N ASP A 347 -4.51 5.21 53.85
CA ASP A 347 -5.61 4.40 54.39
C ASP A 347 -6.60 5.21 55.24
N LEU A 348 -7.90 4.96 55.03
CA LEU A 348 -8.88 5.02 56.11
C LEU A 348 -9.76 3.76 56.04
N ALA A 349 -9.63 2.98 57.11
CA ALA A 349 -10.23 1.69 57.35
C ALA A 349 -11.54 1.81 58.16
N ARG A 350 -12.47 0.87 57.91
CA ARG A 350 -13.37 0.20 58.90
C ARG A 350 -14.47 1.09 59.54
N CYS A 351 -15.67 0.63 59.96
CA CYS A 351 -16.14 -0.66 60.50
C CYS A 351 -17.71 -0.63 60.73
N PRO A 352 -18.39 -1.58 61.43
CA PRO A 352 -19.50 -2.44 60.93
C PRO A 352 -20.80 -2.29 61.82
N PRO A 353 -21.73 -3.26 62.03
CA PRO A 353 -22.05 -4.56 61.40
C PRO A 353 -23.15 -4.56 60.34
#